data_AF-A0A257QAK8-F1
#
_entry.id   AF-A0A257QAK8-F1
#
_cell.length_a   1.000
_cell.length_b   1.000
_cell.length_c   1.000
_cell.angle_alpha   90.00
_cell.angle_beta   90.00
_cell.angle_gamma   90.00
#
_symmetry.space_group_name_H-M   'P 1'
#
loop_
_entity.id
_entity.type
_entity.pdbx_description
1 polymer ?
#
loop_
_entity_poly.entity_id
_entity_poly.type
_entity_poly.pdbx_seq_one_letter_code
_entity_poly.pdbx_strand_id
1 'polypeptide(L)' 'MSSCNEAHFYLTYCGVKSLDQDGDGTPCEKLCSGKK' A
#
# COMPACT_ATOMS: atom_id res chain seq x y z
N MET A 1 -8.95 -1.82 1.25
CA MET A 1 -7.98 -1.28 2.23
C MET A 1 -8.50 0.05 2.69
N SER A 2 -8.68 0.21 4.00
CA SER A 2 -9.23 1.43 4.57
C SER A 2 -8.14 2.37 5.11
N SER A 3 -6.91 1.86 5.27
CA SER A 3 -5.77 2.59 5.83
C SER A 3 -4.46 2.18 5.17
N CYS A 4 -3.53 3.15 5.06
CA CYS A 4 -2.18 2.93 4.55
C CYS A 4 -1.42 1.84 5.35
N ASN A 5 -1.53 1.82 6.69
CA ASN A 5 -0.92 0.77 7.53
C ASN A 5 -1.36 -0.65 7.16
N GLU A 6 -2.63 -0.83 6.83
CA GLU A 6 -3.17 -2.13 6.44
C GLU A 6 -2.60 -2.53 5.07
N ALA A 7 -2.53 -1.58 4.12
CA ALA A 7 -1.90 -1.81 2.83
C ALA A 7 -0.43 -2.22 2.98
N HIS A 8 0.33 -1.58 3.87
CA HIS A 8 1.72 -1.97 4.19
C HIS A 8 1.80 -3.36 4.77
N PHE A 9 0.88 -3.74 5.66
CA PHE A 9 0.83 -5.10 6.18
C PHE A 9 0.61 -6.10 5.05
N TYR A 10 -0.34 -5.89 4.14
CA TYR A 10 -0.54 -6.81 3.01
C TYR A 10 0.64 -6.83 2.03
N LEU A 11 1.33 -5.70 1.81
CA LEU A 11 2.54 -5.67 0.99
C LEU A 11 3.68 -6.47 1.61
N THR A 12 3.94 -6.29 2.91
CA THR A 12 5.09 -6.90 3.61
C THR A 12 4.80 -8.31 4.13
N TYR A 13 3.66 -8.53 4.78
CA TYR A 13 3.29 -9.83 5.34
C TYR A 13 2.67 -10.77 4.31
N CYS A 14 1.75 -10.27 3.48
CA CYS A 14 1.07 -11.10 2.49
C CYS A 14 1.84 -11.15 1.16
N GLY A 15 2.80 -10.23 0.95
CA GLY A 15 3.64 -10.20 -0.26
C GLY A 15 2.88 -9.72 -1.49
N VAL A 16 1.78 -8.99 -1.31
CA VAL A 16 0.91 -8.56 -2.40
C VAL A 16 1.54 -7.37 -3.12
N LYS A 17 2.45 -7.68 -4.05
CA LYS A 17 3.15 -6.69 -4.87
C LYS A 17 2.24 -5.91 -5.81
N SER A 18 1.03 -6.41 -6.09
CA SER A 18 0.06 -5.66 -6.90
C SER A 18 -0.49 -4.41 -6.22
N LEU A 19 -0.22 -4.22 -4.92
CA LEU A 19 -0.55 -3.00 -4.19
C LEU A 19 0.47 -1.89 -4.45
N ASP A 20 1.73 -2.26 -4.62
CA ASP A 20 2.88 -1.37 -4.85
C ASP A 20 3.23 -1.44 -6.33
N GLN A 21 2.48 -0.68 -7.14
CA GLN A 21 2.52 -0.80 -8.59
C GLN A 21 3.79 -0.17 -9.19
N ASP A 22 4.35 0.82 -8.51
CA ASP A 22 5.58 1.53 -8.86
C ASP A 22 6.83 0.98 -8.16
N GLY A 23 6.67 0.15 -7.13
CA GLY A 23 7.78 -0.55 -6.47
C GLY A 23 8.56 0.34 -5.50
N ASP A 24 7.97 1.44 -5.03
CA ASP A 24 8.58 2.40 -4.12
C ASP A 24 8.48 1.94 -2.66
N GLY A 25 7.71 0.88 -2.40
CA GLY A 25 7.43 0.36 -1.06
C GLY A 25 6.18 0.95 -0.42
N THR A 26 5.44 1.82 -1.12
CA THR A 26 4.18 2.44 -0.70
C THR A 26 3.01 1.73 -1.39
N PRO A 27 2.31 0.83 -0.70
CA PRO A 27 1.18 0.13 -1.28
C PRO A 27 -0.05 1.03 -1.36
N CYS A 28 -0.66 1.04 -2.53
CA CYS A 28 -1.84 1.83 -2.86
C CYS A 28 -1.61 3.31 -2.56
N GLU A 29 -0.76 3.96 -3.34
CA GLU A 29 -0.54 5.41 -3.43
C GLU A 29 -1.83 6.24 -3.27
N LYS A 30 -2.95 5.83 -3.88
CA LYS A 30 -4.24 6.55 -3.73
C LYS A 30 -4.81 6.55 -2.30
N LEU A 31 -4.46 5.55 -1.49
CA LEU A 31 -4.83 5.37 -0.09
C LEU A 31 -3.81 5.99 0.86
N CYS A 32 -2.52 5.86 0.57
CA CYS A 32 -1.43 6.42 1.38
C CYS A 32 -1.20 7.92 1.13
N SER A 33 -1.32 8.37 -0.12
CA SER A 33 -1.20 9.78 -0.53
C SER A 33 -2.55 10.53 -0.49
N GLY A 34 -3.61 9.87 -0.01
CA GLY A 34 -5.00 10.35 0.00
C GLY A 34 -5.42 11.20 1.19
N LYS A 35 -4.51 11.88 1.90
CA LYS A 35 -4.90 12.99 2.80
C LYS A 35 -4.80 14.31 2.05
N LYS A 36 -5.91 14.73 1.44
CA LYS A 36 -6.19 16.15 1.22
C LYS A 36 -7.16 16.62 2.31
#